data_AF-A0A7W4FLL4-F1
#
_entry.id   AF-A0A7W4FLL4-F1
#
_cell.length_a   1.000
_cell.length_b   1.000
_cell.length_c   1.000
_cell.angle_alpha   90.00
_cell.angle_beta   90.00
_cell.angle_gamma   90.00
#
_symmetry.space_group_name_H-M   'P 1'
#
loop_
_entity.id
_entity.type
_entity.pdbx_description
1 polymer ?
#
loop_
_entity_poly.entity_id
_entity_poly.type
_entity_poly.pdbx_seq_one_letter_code
_entity_poly.pdbx_strand_id
1 'polypeptide(L)' 'MTIEVKTNINTGAKEAYFNGKLIGYFEQMTPFDDAWSFMSKCSHDELTGDHYIAIGNELNKLNKV' A
#
# COMPACT_ATOMS: atom_id res chain seq x y z
N MET A 1 8.30 -9.40 9.64
CA MET A 1 7.95 -8.00 9.31
C MET A 1 6.70 -8.04 8.46
N THR A 2 5.66 -7.29 8.82
CA THR A 2 4.35 -7.40 8.16
C THR A 2 3.82 -6.00 7.86
N ILE A 3 3.45 -5.75 6.61
CA ILE A 3 2.71 -4.56 6.20
C ILE A 3 1.24 -4.77 6.55
N GLU A 4 0.61 -3.80 7.19
CA GLU A 4 -0.84 -3.80 7.40
C GLU A 4 -1.50 -2.87 6.39
N VAL A 5 -2.48 -3.38 5.65
CA VAL A 5 -3.32 -2.58 4.75
C VAL A 5 -4.66 -2.31 5.44
N LYS A 6 -5.02 -1.05 5.60
CA LYS A 6 -6.28 -0.62 6.24
C LYS A 6 -7.06 0.27 5.29
N THR A 7 -8.38 0.11 5.24
CA THR A 7 -9.24 1.03 4.51
C THR A 7 -9.59 2.21 5.42
N ASN A 8 -9.23 3.41 5.01
CA ASN A 8 -9.63 4.63 5.69
C ASN A 8 -11.14 4.81 5.57
N ILE A 9 -11.84 4.85 6.70
CA ILE A 9 -13.31 4.91 6.73
C ILE A 9 -13.89 6.21 6.17
N ASN A 10 -13.11 7.30 6.18
CA ASN A 10 -13.56 8.62 5.75
C ASN A 10 -13.32 8.85 4.26
N THR A 11 -12.22 8.30 3.72
CA THR A 11 -11.80 8.55 2.34
C THR A 11 -11.95 7.33 1.44
N GLY A 12 -12.15 6.14 2.00
CA GLY A 12 -12.14 4.87 1.25
C GLY A 12 -10.74 4.42 0.80
N ALA A 13 -9.69 5.21 1.05
CA ALA A 13 -8.34 4.91 0.60
C ALA A 13 -7.77 3.68 1.31
N LYS A 14 -7.02 2.84 0.59
CA LYS A 14 -6.28 1.72 1.18
C LYS A 14 -4.91 2.21 1.64
N GLU A 15 -4.70 2.35 2.94
CA GLU A 15 -3.48 2.86 3.55
C GLU A 15 -2.55 1.71 3.97
N ALA A 16 -1.26 1.84 3.67
CA ALA A 16 -0.24 0.86 4.03
C ALA A 16 0.55 1.34 5.26
N TYR A 17 0.65 0.48 6.27
CA TYR A 17 1.33 0.75 7.53
C TYR A 17 2.49 -0.22 7.76
N PHE A 18 3.59 0.31 8.29
CA PHE A 18 4.72 -0.48 8.75
C PHE A 18 5.11 -0.05 10.17
N ASN A 19 5.15 -0.99 11.12
CA ASN A 19 5.37 -0.71 12.54
C ASN A 19 4.46 0.41 13.09
N GLY A 20 3.21 0.47 12.63
CA GLY A 20 2.24 1.50 13.01
C GLY A 20 2.39 2.86 12.32
N LYS A 21 3.43 3.07 11.50
CA LYS A 21 3.64 4.29 10.73
C LYS A 21 3.02 4.17 9.34
N LEU A 22 2.29 5.20 8.90
CA LEU A 22 1.77 5.30 7.53
C LEU A 22 2.94 5.50 6.57
N ILE A 23 3.12 4.56 5.64
CA ILE A 23 4.20 4.62 4.66
C ILE A 23 3.71 4.97 3.26
N GLY A 24 2.40 4.85 3.00
CA GLY A 24 1.83 5.15 1.70
C GLY A 24 0.39 4.68 1.59
N TYR A 25 -0.15 4.74 0.38
CA TYR A 25 -1.49 4.25 0.08
C TYR A 25 -1.52 3.55 -1.27
N PHE A 26 -2.45 2.62 -1.41
CA PHE A 26 -2.81 1.98 -2.66
C PHE A 26 -3.98 2.73 -3.29
N GLU A 27 -3.80 3.13 -4.54
CA GLU A 27 -4.80 3.83 -5.33
C GLU A 27 -5.24 2.94 -6.49
N GLN A 28 -6.55 2.73 -6.61
CA GLN A 28 -7.13 1.99 -7.72
C GLN A 28 -7.08 2.89 -8.95
N MET A 29 -6.47 2.40 -10.03
CA MET A 29 -6.20 3.23 -11.21
C MET A 29 -7.49 3.56 -11.96
N THR A 30 -8.49 2.66 -11.93
CA THR A 30 -9.83 2.93 -12.45
C THR A 30 -10.90 2.24 -11.59
N PRO A 31 -12.14 2.75 -11.53
CA PRO A 31 -13.22 2.11 -10.76
C PRO A 31 -13.67 0.74 -11.26
N PHE A 32 -13.25 0.35 -12.46
CA PHE A 32 -13.74 -0.84 -13.18
C PHE A 32 -12.65 -1.90 -13.41
N ASP A 33 -11.43 -1.64 -12.94
CA ASP A 33 -10.28 -2.51 -13.10
C ASP A 33 -9.69 -2.79 -11.72
N ASP A 34 -9.26 -4.03 -11.49
CA ASP A 34 -8.60 -4.45 -10.26
C ASP A 34 -7.13 -4.01 -10.23
N ALA A 35 -6.73 -3.10 -11.13
CA ALA A 35 -5.40 -2.50 -11.15
C ALA A 35 -5.23 -1.44 -10.04
N TRP A 36 -4.31 -1.72 -9.12
CA TRP A 36 -3.84 -0.83 -8.07
C TRP A 36 -2.42 -0.35 -8.35
N SER A 37 -2.12 0.84 -7.84
CA SER A 37 -0.78 1.41 -7.79
C SER A 37 -0.44 1.78 -6.35
N PHE A 38 0.85 1.82 -6.00
CA PHE A 38 1.30 2.25 -4.69
C PHE A 38 1.93 3.65 -4.76
N MET A 39 1.47 4.53 -3.88
CA MET A 39 2.04 5.86 -3.69
C MET A 39 2.69 5.98 -2.31
N SER A 40 4.01 6.15 -2.30
CA SER A 40 4.76 6.37 -1.06
C SER A 40 4.44 7.73 -0.43
N LYS A 41 4.32 7.75 0.90
CA LYS A 41 4.23 8.96 1.73
C LYS A 41 5.43 9.13 2.67
N CYS A 42 6.41 8.23 2.60
CA CYS A 42 7.62 8.29 3.42
C CYS A 42 8.89 8.35 2.56
N SER A 43 9.98 8.82 3.15
CA SER A 43 11.25 8.94 2.43
C SER A 43 11.85 7.56 2.13
N HIS A 44 12.68 7.51 1.10
CA HIS A 44 13.40 6.29 0.73
C HIS A 44 14.40 5.86 1.83
N ASP A 45 14.80 6.77 2.72
CA ASP A 45 15.65 6.45 3.87
C ASP A 45 14.92 5.62 4.93
N GLU A 46 13.58 5.72 4.97
CA GLU A 46 12.73 4.94 5.89
C GLU A 46 12.27 3.62 5.27
N LEU A 47 12.12 3.59 3.94
CA LEU A 47 11.80 2.38 3.19
C LEU A 47 13.08 1.66 2.74
N THR A 48 13.45 0.62 3.49
CA THR A 48 14.44 -0.36 3.02
C THR A 48 13.87 -1.28 1.93
N GLY A 49 14.75 -2.00 1.23
CA GLY A 49 14.37 -2.97 0.19
C GLY A 49 13.31 -3.99 0.62
N ASP A 50 13.36 -4.45 1.88
CA ASP A 50 12.39 -5.42 2.41
C ASP A 50 10.96 -4.84 2.45
N HIS A 51 10.81 -3.54 2.70
CA HIS A 51 9.51 -2.87 2.67
C HIS A 51 8.95 -2.88 1.25
N TYR A 52 9.77 -2.57 0.25
CA TYR A 52 9.34 -2.58 -1.15
C TYR A 52 8.89 -3.97 -1.60
N ILE A 53 9.58 -5.03 -1.16
CA ILE A 53 9.18 -6.41 -1.42
C ILE A 53 7.81 -6.70 -0.78
N ALA A 54 7.62 -6.32 0.50
CA ALA A 54 6.36 -6.54 1.19
C ALA A 54 5.19 -5.76 0.57
N ILE A 55 5.41 -4.49 0.21
CA ILE A 55 4.44 -3.65 -0.50
C ILE A 55 4.09 -4.27 -1.86
N GLY A 56 5.09 -4.76 -2.61
CA GLY A 56 4.88 -5.45 -3.88
C GLY A 56 4.04 -6.72 -3.72
N ASN A 57 4.26 -7.49 -2.66
CA ASN A 57 3.44 -8.68 -2.38
C ASN A 57 1.99 -8.32 -2.06
N GLU A 58 1.74 -7.27 -1.27
CA GLU A 58 0.38 -6.81 -1.00
C GLU A 58 -0.29 -6.21 -2.24
N LEU A 59 0.46 -5.46 -3.05
CA LEU A 59 -0.02 -4.93 -4.33
C LEU A 59 -0.45 -6.07 -5.27
N ASN A 60 0.35 -7.14 -5.35
CA ASN A 60 0.03 -8.32 -6.14
C ASN A 60 -1.20 -9.07 -5.64
N LYS A 61 -1.53 -9.00 -4.35
CA LYS A 61 -2.77 -9.58 -3.82
C LYS A 61 -3.97 -8.72 -4.18
N LEU A 62 -3.83 -7.39 -4.06
CA LEU A 62 -4.89 -6.44 -4.43
C LEU A 62 -5.22 -6.51 -5.92
N ASN A 63 -4.22 -6.70 -6.79
CA ASN A 63 -4.41 -6.84 -8.24
C ASN A 63 -5.00 -8.19 -8.70
N LYS A 64 -5.24 -9.13 -7.78
CA LYS A 64 -5.82 -10.45 -8.06
C LYS A 64 -7.26 -10.58 -7.61
N VAL A 65 -7.81 -9.53 -6.99
CA VAL A 65 -9.21 -9.49 -6.54
C VAL A 65 -10.13 -9.57 -7.74
#